data_AF-A0AAW9HXG7-F1
#
_entry.id   AF-A0AAW9HXG7-F1
#
_cell.length_a   1.000
_cell.length_b   1.000
_cell.length_c   1.000
_cell.angle_alpha   90.00
_cell.angle_beta   90.00
_cell.angle_gamma   90.00
#
_symmetry.space_group_name_H-M   'P 1'
#
loop_
_entity.id
_entity.type
_entity.pdbx_description
1 polymer ?
#
loop_
_entity_poly.entity_id
_entity_poly.type
_entity_poly.pdbx_seq_one_letter_code
_entity_poly.pdbx_strand_id
1 'polypeptide(L)'
;CIVVDLFLMIIAIDSYNPFIAIISSALTIGGLSYYVLKKLWYLSYIMDGAQRIKNGDIHHKLKLIGEDNFTTLADNINNIRDGLDKAIDNQLKSERMKSELITNGSHDLKPPVTAIIKYVELIKKEENISPEYLKDYVNVLDSTSRRLKILIQDLFEASKASSGNIELN
;
A
#
# COMPACT_ATOMS: atom_id res chain seq x y z
N CYS A 1 17.48 41.63 -6.66
CA CYS A 1 18.88 41.49 -6.21
C CYS A 1 19.83 41.53 -7.39
N ILE A 2 19.95 40.49 -8.22
CA ILE A 2 20.93 40.45 -9.33
C ILE A 2 20.90 41.68 -10.26
N VAL A 3 19.72 42.17 -10.64
CA VAL A 3 19.58 43.34 -11.53
C VAL A 3 20.07 44.64 -10.86
N VAL A 4 19.85 44.79 -9.55
CA VAL A 4 20.31 45.95 -8.77
C VAL A 4 21.82 45.89 -8.59
N ASP A 5 22.36 44.69 -8.36
CA ASP A 5 23.80 44.49 -8.22
C ASP A 5 24.54 44.71 -9.55
N LEU A 6 23.97 44.28 -10.68
CA LEU A 6 24.51 44.58 -12.01
C LEU A 6 24.54 46.09 -12.28
N PHE A 7 23.49 46.80 -11.88
CA PHE A 7 23.38 48.25 -12.03
C PHE A 7 24.39 49.00 -11.16
N LEU A 8 24.58 48.58 -9.91
CA LEU A 8 25.61 49.14 -9.02
C LEU A 8 27.03 48.83 -9.52
N MET A 9 27.24 47.66 -10.12
CA MET A 9 28.52 47.30 -10.72
C MET A 9 28.86 48.20 -11.92
N ILE A 10 27.87 48.52 -12.76
CA ILE A 10 28.02 49.48 -13.87
C ILE A 10 28.38 50.88 -13.33
N ILE A 11 27.67 51.37 -12.31
CA ILE A 11 27.97 52.67 -11.68
C ILE A 11 29.37 52.69 -11.03
N ALA A 12 29.80 51.58 -10.41
CA ALA A 12 31.13 51.48 -9.81
C ALA A 12 32.26 51.53 -10.85
N ILE A 13 32.03 50.94 -12.04
CA ILE A 13 32.96 51.01 -13.18
C ILE A 13 33.05 52.45 -13.71
N ASP A 14 31.92 53.15 -13.83
CA ASP A 14 31.88 54.53 -14.33
C ASP A 14 32.47 55.55 -13.34
N SER A 15 32.44 55.27 -12.03
CA SER A 15 32.93 56.15 -10.96
C SER A 15 34.38 55.90 -10.53
N TYR A 16 35.07 54.89 -11.09
CA TYR A 16 36.45 54.49 -10.75
C TYR A 16 36.71 54.29 -9.24
N ASN A 17 35.68 53.99 -8.44
CA ASN A 17 35.83 53.83 -6.99
C ASN A 17 35.88 52.34 -6.59
N PRO A 18 37.07 51.79 -6.26
CA PRO A 18 37.24 50.36 -6.01
C PRO A 18 36.50 49.88 -4.74
N PHE A 19 36.23 50.76 -3.77
CA PHE A 19 35.54 50.39 -2.54
C PHE A 19 34.08 50.00 -2.77
N ILE A 20 33.38 50.69 -3.68
CA ILE A 20 31.98 50.41 -4.01
C ILE A 20 31.85 49.04 -4.69
N ALA A 21 32.77 48.73 -5.61
CA ALA A 21 32.81 47.44 -6.30
C ALA A 21 32.98 46.26 -5.31
N ILE A 22 33.87 46.39 -4.32
CA ILE A 22 34.10 45.35 -3.30
C ILE A 22 32.86 45.12 -2.42
N ILE A 23 32.15 46.19 -2.04
CA ILE A 23 30.95 46.07 -1.20
C ILE A 23 29.82 45.38 -1.98
N SER A 24 29.62 45.74 -3.25
CA SER A 24 28.59 45.12 -4.10
C SER A 24 28.87 43.62 -4.37
N SER A 25 30.13 43.25 -4.59
CA SER A 25 30.51 41.84 -4.79
C SER A 25 30.35 41.02 -3.50
N ALA A 26 30.69 41.59 -2.34
CA ALA A 26 30.45 40.94 -1.06
C ALA A 26 28.95 40.70 -0.81
N LEU A 27 28.09 41.67 -1.12
CA LEU A 27 26.64 41.57 -0.95
C LEU A 27 26.03 40.49 -1.86
N THR A 28 26.43 40.45 -3.14
CA THR A 28 25.96 39.43 -4.09
C THR A 28 26.38 38.02 -3.67
N ILE A 29 27.64 37.83 -3.29
CA ILE A 29 28.16 36.54 -2.84
C ILE A 29 27.45 36.10 -1.56
N GLY A 30 27.25 37.00 -0.61
CA GLY A 30 26.53 36.72 0.64
C GLY A 30 25.08 36.29 0.38
N GLY A 31 24.36 37.04 -0.47
CA GLY A 31 22.99 36.72 -0.85
C GLY A 31 22.85 35.38 -1.59
N LEU A 32 23.74 35.12 -2.55
CA LEU A 32 23.78 33.85 -3.28
C LEU A 32 24.13 32.68 -2.35
N SER A 33 25.13 32.84 -1.48
CA SER A 33 25.53 31.86 -0.49
C SER A 33 24.37 31.49 0.44
N TYR A 34 23.67 32.50 0.99
CA TYR A 34 22.48 32.29 1.81
C TYR A 34 21.39 31.51 1.06
N TYR A 35 21.11 31.88 -0.20
CA TYR A 35 20.11 31.20 -1.02
C TYR A 35 20.47 29.72 -1.26
N VAL A 36 21.72 29.44 -1.64
CA VAL A 36 22.21 28.08 -1.87
C VAL A 36 22.15 27.24 -0.60
N LEU A 37 22.62 27.78 0.54
CA LEU A 37 22.53 27.10 1.82
C LEU A 37 21.09 26.75 2.16
N LYS A 38 20.15 27.69 2.03
CA LYS A 38 18.72 27.42 2.28
C LYS A 38 18.18 26.26 1.42
N LYS A 39 18.60 26.15 0.16
CA LYS A 39 18.21 25.03 -0.72
C LYS A 39 18.86 23.71 -0.32
N LEU A 40 20.14 23.71 0.06
CA LEU A 40 20.83 22.52 0.55
C LEU A 40 20.21 21.98 1.84
N TRP A 41 19.81 22.86 2.75
CA TRP A 41 19.06 22.48 3.95
C TRP A 41 17.73 21.81 3.60
N TYR A 42 17.00 22.35 2.63
CA TYR A 42 15.74 21.75 2.19
C TYR A 42 15.94 20.40 1.51
N LEU A 43 16.97 20.24 0.68
CA LEU A 43 17.32 18.96 0.08
C LEU A 43 17.68 17.91 1.15
N SER A 44 18.48 18.29 2.15
CA SER A 44 18.82 17.42 3.28
C SER A 44 17.57 16.95 4.04
N TYR A 45 16.61 17.86 4.26
CA TYR A 45 15.31 17.52 4.84
C TYR A 45 14.51 16.51 4.01
N ILE A 46 14.49 16.68 2.68
CA ILE A 46 13.83 15.73 1.76
C ILE A 46 14.50 14.36 1.83
N MET A 47 15.84 14.32 1.84
CA MET A 47 16.61 13.08 1.95
C MET A 47 16.34 12.32 3.26
N ASP A 48 16.27 13.04 4.39
CA ASP A 48 15.91 12.44 5.68
C ASP A 48 14.50 11.85 5.65
N GLY A 49 13.51 12.58 5.12
CA GLY A 49 12.16 12.06 5.00
C GLY A 49 12.06 10.85 4.06
N ALA A 50 12.81 10.84 2.95
CA ALA A 50 12.90 9.67 2.08
C ALA A 50 13.52 8.46 2.79
N GLN A 51 14.57 8.68 3.59
CA GLN A 51 15.22 7.65 4.39
C GLN A 51 14.29 7.09 5.48
N ARG A 52 13.45 7.93 6.09
CA ARG A 52 12.40 7.51 7.04
C ARG A 52 11.33 6.65 6.38
N ILE A 53 10.82 7.06 5.21
CA ILE A 53 9.86 6.27 4.43
C ILE A 53 10.46 4.92 4.06
N LYS A 54 11.74 4.90 3.61
CA LYS A 54 12.48 3.66 3.32
C LYS A 54 12.58 2.74 4.54
N ASN A 55 12.73 3.30 5.74
CA ASN A 55 12.81 2.56 6.99
C ASN A 55 11.43 2.14 7.56
N GLY A 56 10.34 2.38 6.82
CA GLY A 56 8.99 1.94 7.19
C GLY A 56 8.13 3.01 7.88
N ASP A 57 8.64 4.23 8.07
CA ASP A 57 7.84 5.35 8.57
C ASP A 57 7.02 5.97 7.43
N ILE A 58 6.00 5.23 7.00
CA ILE A 58 5.11 5.59 5.89
C ILE A 58 4.07 6.66 6.27
N HIS A 59 4.03 7.11 7.53
CA HIS A 59 3.15 8.19 7.97
C HIS A 59 3.80 9.56 7.93
N HIS A 60 5.12 9.62 7.74
CA HIS A 60 5.83 10.89 7.64
C HIS A 60 5.50 11.64 6.34
N LYS A 61 5.04 12.90 6.46
CA LYS A 61 4.80 13.78 5.32
C LYS A 61 5.85 14.88 5.19
N LEU A 62 6.48 14.94 4.02
CA LEU A 62 7.40 16.02 3.67
C LEU A 62 6.60 17.30 3.46
N LYS A 63 7.05 18.39 4.08
CA LYS A 63 6.50 19.73 3.87
C LYS A 63 6.96 20.28 2.51
N LEU A 64 6.02 20.88 1.79
CA LEU A 64 6.27 21.58 0.54
C LEU A 64 6.68 23.02 0.84
N ILE A 65 7.91 23.40 0.48
CA ILE A 65 8.48 24.72 0.76
C ILE A 65 8.92 25.37 -0.55
N GLY A 66 8.17 26.39 -1.00
CA GLY A 66 8.42 27.09 -2.26
C GLY A 66 7.66 26.48 -3.43
N GLU A 67 8.08 26.82 -4.65
CA GLU A 67 7.50 26.35 -5.92
C GLU A 67 8.60 25.91 -6.90
N ASP A 68 9.68 25.32 -6.39
CA ASP A 68 10.82 24.91 -7.23
C ASP A 68 10.91 23.40 -7.41
N ASN A 69 11.93 22.97 -8.15
CA ASN A 69 12.18 21.55 -8.43
C ASN A 69 12.38 20.70 -7.15
N PHE A 70 12.87 21.29 -6.05
CA PHE A 70 12.99 20.57 -4.78
C PHE A 70 11.61 20.38 -4.14
N THR A 71 10.73 21.38 -4.22
CA THR A 71 9.34 21.24 -3.81
C THR A 71 8.65 20.13 -4.61
N THR A 72 8.83 20.10 -5.93
CA THR A 72 8.28 19.04 -6.79
C THR A 72 8.85 17.66 -6.41
N LEU A 73 10.14 17.56 -6.07
CA LEU A 73 10.73 16.33 -5.59
C LEU A 73 10.09 15.86 -4.27
N ALA A 74 9.87 16.77 -3.32
CA ALA A 74 9.19 16.46 -2.06
C ALA A 74 7.76 15.96 -2.29
N ASP A 75 7.04 16.57 -3.24
CA ASP A 75 5.69 16.15 -3.62
C ASP A 75 5.67 14.77 -4.27
N ASN A 76 6.59 14.50 -5.20
CA ASN A 76 6.73 13.18 -5.80
C ASN A 76 7.01 12.09 -4.76
N ILE A 77 7.85 12.35 -3.76
CA ILE A 77 8.11 11.42 -2.66
C ILE A 77 6.86 11.21 -1.81
N ASN A 78 6.09 12.27 -1.53
CA ASN A 78 4.81 12.16 -0.84
C ASN A 78 3.82 11.28 -1.62
N ASN A 79 3.74 11.44 -2.95
CA ASN A 79 2.88 10.64 -3.81
C ASN A 79 3.30 9.16 -3.85
N ILE A 80 4.61 8.88 -3.89
CA ILE A 80 5.13 7.51 -3.81
C ILE A 80 4.76 6.87 -2.48
N ARG A 81 4.93 7.60 -1.36
CA ARG A 81 4.53 7.12 -0.03
C ARG A 81 3.03 6.81 0.01
N ASP A 82 2.19 7.70 -0.49
CA ASP A 82 0.73 7.48 -0.48
C ASP A 82 0.33 6.28 -1.35
N GLY A 83 1.03 6.04 -2.46
CA GLY A 83 0.89 4.82 -3.25
C GLY A 83 1.33 3.56 -2.50
N LEU A 84 2.44 3.63 -1.76
CA LEU A 84 2.94 2.54 -0.94
C LEU A 84 2.00 2.20 0.22
N ASP A 85 1.50 3.20 0.94
CA ASP A 85 0.54 3.04 2.04
C ASP A 85 -0.73 2.32 1.58
N LYS A 86 -1.29 2.73 0.42
CA LYS A 86 -2.42 2.04 -0.21
C LYS A 86 -2.08 0.60 -0.62
N ALA A 87 -0.89 0.36 -1.17
CA ALA A 87 -0.49 -0.99 -1.55
C ALA A 87 -0.35 -1.92 -0.33
N ILE A 88 0.20 -1.40 0.77
CA ILE A 88 0.30 -2.14 2.04
C ILE A 88 -1.08 -2.42 2.61
N ASP A 89 -1.97 -1.44 2.68
CA ASP A 89 -3.33 -1.63 3.20
C ASP A 89 -4.11 -2.68 2.39
N ASN A 90 -4.03 -2.60 1.06
CA ASN A 90 -4.61 -3.60 0.17
C ASN A 90 -4.02 -5.00 0.40
N GLN A 91 -2.69 -5.10 0.55
CA GLN A 91 -2.03 -6.38 0.83
C GLN A 91 -2.48 -6.96 2.18
N LEU A 92 -2.55 -6.14 3.23
CA LEU A 92 -3.03 -6.56 4.55
C LEU A 92 -4.48 -7.02 4.49
N LYS A 93 -5.33 -6.30 3.75
CA LYS A 93 -6.73 -6.68 3.52
C LYS A 93 -6.84 -8.02 2.79
N SER A 94 -6.05 -8.24 1.74
CA SER A 94 -6.01 -9.51 1.01
C SER A 94 -5.52 -10.66 1.89
N GLU A 95 -4.48 -10.47 2.71
CA GLU A 95 -3.99 -11.50 3.62
C GLU A 95 -5.02 -11.84 4.72
N ARG A 96 -5.69 -10.83 5.28
CA ARG A 96 -6.79 -11.06 6.23
C ARG A 96 -7.93 -11.84 5.60
N MET A 97 -8.36 -11.46 4.39
CA MET A 97 -9.41 -12.15 3.65
C MET A 97 -9.02 -13.62 3.38
N LYS A 98 -7.79 -13.90 2.93
CA LYS A 98 -7.30 -15.27 2.76
C LYS A 98 -7.39 -16.08 4.05
N SER A 99 -6.97 -15.49 5.17
CA SER A 99 -7.01 -16.15 6.49
C SER A 99 -8.45 -16.44 6.93
N GLU A 100 -9.37 -15.50 6.73
CA GLU A 100 -10.79 -15.67 7.03
C GLU A 100 -11.43 -16.74 6.14
N LEU A 101 -11.14 -16.76 4.84
CA LEU A 101 -11.63 -17.78 3.92
C LEU A 101 -11.17 -19.19 4.32
N ILE A 102 -9.89 -19.35 4.67
CA ILE A 102 -9.35 -20.64 5.11
C ILE A 102 -10.01 -21.08 6.42
N THR A 103 -10.10 -20.18 7.40
CA THR A 103 -10.62 -20.50 8.73
C THR A 103 -12.11 -20.83 8.68
N ASN A 104 -12.91 -19.96 8.04
CA ASN A 104 -14.36 -20.13 7.92
C ASN A 104 -14.69 -21.32 6.99
N GLY A 105 -14.04 -21.42 5.84
CA GLY A 105 -14.20 -22.56 4.94
C GLY A 105 -13.88 -23.89 5.62
N SER A 106 -12.76 -23.98 6.32
CA SER A 106 -12.40 -25.22 7.05
C SER A 106 -13.42 -25.56 8.15
N HIS A 107 -13.91 -24.56 8.88
CA HIS A 107 -14.91 -24.75 9.91
C HIS A 107 -16.24 -25.27 9.31
N ASP A 108 -16.69 -24.71 8.20
CA ASP A 108 -17.99 -25.02 7.61
C ASP A 108 -18.00 -26.34 6.83
N LEU A 109 -16.84 -26.81 6.35
CA LEU A 109 -16.70 -28.11 5.68
C LEU A 109 -16.67 -29.29 6.68
N LYS A 110 -16.27 -29.07 7.94
CA LYS A 110 -16.11 -30.16 8.91
C LYS A 110 -17.43 -30.85 9.31
N PRO A 111 -18.54 -30.14 9.59
CA PRO A 111 -19.83 -30.76 9.88
C PRO A 111 -20.38 -31.67 8.78
N PRO A 112 -20.47 -31.26 7.49
CA PRO A 112 -20.99 -32.13 6.44
C PRO A 112 -20.10 -33.37 6.21
N VAL A 113 -18.78 -33.23 6.29
CA VAL A 113 -17.86 -34.38 6.20
C VAL A 113 -18.08 -35.37 7.35
N THR A 114 -18.23 -34.87 8.57
CA THR A 114 -18.48 -35.71 9.76
C THR A 114 -19.84 -36.41 9.66
N ALA A 115 -20.87 -35.73 9.16
CA ALA A 115 -22.18 -36.33 8.93
C ALA A 115 -22.09 -37.48 7.89
N ILE A 116 -21.40 -37.26 6.76
CA ILE A 116 -21.19 -38.31 5.75
C ILE A 116 -20.51 -39.54 6.35
N ILE A 117 -19.41 -39.36 7.09
CA ILE A 117 -18.70 -40.46 7.75
C ILE A 117 -19.65 -41.20 8.69
N LYS A 118 -20.40 -40.49 9.54
CA LYS A 118 -21.33 -41.08 10.50
C LYS A 118 -22.42 -41.92 9.82
N TYR A 119 -23.04 -41.42 8.76
CA TYR A 119 -24.08 -42.18 8.05
C TYR A 119 -23.51 -43.42 7.34
N VAL A 120 -22.31 -43.33 6.77
CA VAL A 120 -21.62 -44.51 6.20
C VAL A 120 -21.27 -45.53 7.29
N GLU A 121 -20.84 -45.09 8.47
CA GLU A 121 -20.57 -45.97 9.60
C GLU A 121 -21.84 -46.68 10.10
N LEU A 122 -22.97 -45.97 10.18
CA LEU A 122 -24.27 -46.57 10.53
C LEU A 122 -24.66 -47.66 9.52
N ILE A 123 -24.55 -47.35 8.22
CA ILE A 123 -24.85 -48.31 7.15
C ILE A 123 -23.96 -49.56 7.26
N LYS A 124 -22.67 -49.39 7.57
CA LYS A 124 -21.71 -50.50 7.69
C LYS A 124 -21.91 -51.36 8.94
N LYS A 125 -22.48 -50.80 10.01
CA LYS A 125 -22.59 -51.47 11.32
C LYS A 125 -23.87 -52.27 11.47
N GLU A 126 -24.95 -51.88 10.80
CA GLU A 126 -26.23 -52.58 10.88
C GLU A 126 -26.27 -53.76 9.89
N GLU A 127 -26.29 -55.00 10.41
CA GLU A 127 -26.33 -56.22 9.59
C GLU A 127 -27.67 -56.42 8.85
N ASN A 128 -28.77 -55.83 9.33
CA ASN A 128 -30.12 -55.97 8.75
C ASN A 128 -30.85 -54.63 8.69
N ILE A 129 -30.39 -53.73 7.82
CA ILE A 129 -31.06 -52.44 7.58
C ILE A 129 -32.34 -52.65 6.77
N SER A 130 -33.46 -52.10 7.26
CA SER A 130 -34.70 -52.06 6.46
C SER A 130 -34.49 -51.25 5.19
N PRO A 131 -35.03 -51.66 4.04
CA PRO A 131 -34.96 -50.89 2.79
C PRO A 131 -35.38 -49.42 2.93
N GLU A 132 -36.32 -49.13 3.84
CA GLU A 132 -36.80 -47.79 4.14
C GLU A 132 -35.72 -46.92 4.81
N TYR A 133 -35.10 -47.41 5.90
CA TYR A 133 -34.00 -46.69 6.58
C TYR A 133 -32.77 -46.52 5.70
N LEU A 134 -32.44 -47.52 4.86
CA LEU A 134 -31.35 -47.40 3.91
C LEU A 134 -31.60 -46.26 2.91
N LYS A 135 -32.83 -46.14 2.42
CA LYS A 135 -33.23 -45.07 1.51
C LYS A 135 -33.10 -43.70 2.18
N ASP A 136 -33.49 -43.58 3.44
CA ASP A 136 -33.34 -42.34 4.21
C ASP A 136 -31.88 -41.96 4.43
N TYR A 137 -31.02 -42.92 4.81
CA TYR A 137 -29.58 -42.66 4.93
C TYR A 137 -28.96 -42.18 3.61
N VAL A 138 -29.34 -42.80 2.48
CA VAL A 138 -28.90 -42.38 1.15
C VAL A 138 -29.39 -40.96 0.81
N ASN A 139 -30.62 -40.61 1.17
CA ASN A 139 -31.15 -39.26 0.96
C ASN A 139 -30.40 -38.20 1.79
N VAL A 140 -30.05 -38.53 3.04
CA VAL A 140 -29.23 -37.63 3.88
C VAL A 140 -27.82 -37.48 3.31
N LEU A 141 -27.22 -38.57 2.81
CA LEU A 141 -25.91 -38.53 2.15
C LEU A 141 -25.94 -37.69 0.87
N ASP A 142 -26.96 -37.82 0.01
CA ASP A 142 -27.10 -37.02 -1.21
C ASP A 142 -27.25 -35.52 -0.89
N SER A 143 -28.15 -35.18 0.02
CA SER A 143 -28.37 -33.78 0.44
C SER A 143 -27.12 -33.15 1.09
N THR A 144 -26.42 -33.91 1.94
CA THR A 144 -25.17 -33.44 2.57
C THR A 144 -24.06 -33.26 1.54
N SER A 145 -23.95 -34.15 0.56
CA SER A 145 -22.95 -34.06 -0.52
C SER A 145 -23.23 -32.85 -1.43
N ARG A 146 -24.49 -32.58 -1.76
CA ARG A 146 -24.88 -31.37 -2.51
C ARG A 146 -24.55 -30.10 -1.74
N ARG A 147 -24.83 -30.07 -0.43
CA ARG A 147 -24.48 -28.93 0.43
C ARG A 147 -22.97 -28.70 0.48
N LEU A 148 -22.18 -29.77 0.63
CA LEU A 148 -20.71 -29.69 0.62
C LEU A 148 -20.20 -29.10 -0.69
N LYS A 149 -20.78 -29.51 -1.83
CA LYS A 149 -20.45 -28.95 -3.14
C LYS A 149 -20.68 -27.44 -3.22
N ILE A 150 -21.80 -26.94 -2.69
CA ILE A 150 -22.11 -25.50 -2.65
C ILE A 150 -21.05 -24.75 -1.82
N LEU A 151 -20.73 -25.24 -0.62
CA LEU A 151 -19.73 -24.60 0.25
C LEU A 151 -18.35 -24.52 -0.39
N ILE A 152 -17.93 -25.58 -1.11
CA ILE A 152 -16.65 -25.58 -1.83
C ILE A 152 -16.68 -24.57 -2.99
N GLN A 153 -17.79 -24.48 -3.71
CA GLN A 153 -17.96 -23.53 -4.81
C GLN A 153 -17.91 -22.08 -4.31
N ASP A 154 -18.63 -21.77 -3.23
CA ASP A 154 -18.64 -20.45 -2.61
C ASP A 154 -17.23 -20.04 -2.13
N LEU A 155 -16.49 -20.99 -1.53
CA LEU A 155 -15.11 -20.78 -1.10
C LEU A 155 -14.18 -20.48 -2.29
N PHE A 156 -14.36 -21.19 -3.41
CA PHE A 156 -13.57 -20.99 -4.63
C PHE A 156 -13.85 -19.63 -5.27
N GLU A 157 -15.13 -19.24 -5.36
CA GLU A 157 -15.55 -17.94 -5.89
C GLU A 157 -15.01 -16.79 -5.04
N ALA A 158 -15.12 -16.90 -3.71
CA ALA A 158 -14.58 -15.90 -2.81
C ALA A 158 -13.04 -15.80 -2.88
N SER A 159 -12.33 -16.93 -3.05
CA SER A 159 -10.88 -16.96 -3.28
C SER A 159 -10.47 -16.26 -4.59
N LYS A 160 -11.24 -16.49 -5.67
CA LYS A 160 -11.02 -15.82 -6.96
C LYS A 160 -11.22 -14.31 -6.85
N ALA A 161 -12.27 -13.87 -6.15
CA ALA A 161 -12.55 -12.45 -5.91
C ALA A 161 -11.44 -11.78 -5.07
N SER A 162 -10.91 -12.47 -4.05
CA SER A 162 -9.86 -11.93 -3.18
C SER A 162 -8.47 -11.86 -3.83
N SER A 163 -8.21 -12.67 -4.86
CA SER A 163 -6.90 -12.74 -5.53
C SER A 163 -6.72 -11.67 -6.63
N GLY A 164 -7.70 -10.76 -6.80
CA GLY A 164 -7.64 -9.70 -7.81
C GLY A 164 -7.79 -10.19 -9.25
N ASN A 165 -8.01 -11.49 -9.47
CA ASN A 165 -8.25 -12.08 -10.79
C ASN A 165 -9.73 -11.96 -11.18
N ILE A 166 -10.26 -10.73 -11.05
CA ILE A 166 -11.54 -10.36 -11.63
C ILE A 166 -11.24 -10.09 -13.11
N GLU A 167 -11.38 -11.13 -13.92
CA GLU A 167 -11.60 -10.94 -15.35
C GLU A 167 -12.88 -10.11 -15.49
N LEU A 168 -12.71 -8.80 -15.65
CA LEU A 168 -13.77 -7.89 -16.05
C LEU A 168 -14.03 -8.18 -17.53
N ASN A 169 -15.11 -8.91 -17.79
CA ASN A 169 -15.73 -8.99 -19.12
C ASN A 169 -16.61 -7.76 -19.32
#